data_AF-A0A851TLD8-F1
#
_entry.id   AF-A0A851TLD8-F1
#
_cell.length_a   1.000
_cell.length_b   1.000
_cell.length_c   1.000
_cell.angle_alpha   90.00
_cell.angle_beta   90.00
_cell.angle_gamma   90.00
#
_symmetry.space_group_name_H-M   'P 1'
#
loop_
_entity.id
_entity.type
_entity.pdbx_description
1 polymer ?
#
loop_
_entity_poly.entity_id
_entity_poly.type
_entity_poly.pdbx_seq_one_letter_code
_entity_poly.pdbx_strand_id
1 'polypeptide(L)'
;LGRMKPVIVVHGGAGRVFKEREEGCRSGVVKAALRGHRLLEQGGTALDAVEEAVRSMEDDPHFNAGCGSVLNEKGEVEMDAIIMDGKNLASGAVSAVKCVANPIKLARLVMEKTKHLLLTGHGAQLFARAVGIPEVPEEKLITERSRERWKKNLEPDSNPEEFQKDLGTVGAVAIDSEGNVACATSTGGLSNKLTGRVGDTACIGSGGYADNCCGAASTTGHGESIMKVVLARLVLYHMEQGM
;
A
#
# COMPACT_ATOMS: atom_id res chain seq x y z
N LEU A 1 33.83 6.97 -2.02
CA LEU A 1 32.74 6.05 -1.64
C LEU A 1 31.97 5.73 -2.90
N GLY A 2 31.92 4.46 -3.31
CA GLY A 2 31.24 4.06 -4.56
C GLY A 2 29.73 4.21 -4.43
N ARG A 3 29.04 4.55 -5.54
CA ARG A 3 27.58 4.58 -5.58
C ARG A 3 27.02 3.18 -5.30
N MET A 4 25.99 3.09 -4.47
CA MET A 4 25.28 1.83 -4.24
C MET A 4 24.58 1.40 -5.54
N LYS A 5 24.51 0.09 -5.79
CA LYS A 5 23.70 -0.43 -6.90
C LYS A 5 22.23 -0.28 -6.51
N PRO A 6 21.40 0.50 -7.22
CA PRO A 6 20.01 0.67 -6.84
C PRO A 6 19.22 -0.62 -6.99
N VAL A 7 18.31 -0.88 -6.05
CA VAL A 7 17.44 -2.07 -6.04
C VAL A 7 16.04 -1.65 -5.63
N ILE A 8 15.03 -2.26 -6.25
CA ILE A 8 13.64 -2.18 -5.83
C ILE A 8 13.06 -3.59 -5.72
N VAL A 9 12.27 -3.83 -4.69
CA VAL A 9 11.49 -5.04 -4.50
C VAL A 9 10.02 -4.63 -4.33
N VAL A 10 9.11 -5.34 -4.98
CA VAL A 10 7.68 -5.05 -4.94
C VAL A 10 6.89 -6.34 -4.65
N HIS A 11 5.73 -6.22 -4.01
CA HIS A 11 4.79 -7.31 -3.82
C HIS A 11 3.37 -6.91 -4.20
N GLY A 12 2.62 -7.87 -4.76
CA GLY A 12 1.20 -7.71 -5.13
C GLY A 12 0.20 -8.22 -4.09
N GLY A 13 0.68 -8.66 -2.93
CA GLY A 13 -0.12 -9.25 -1.86
C GLY A 13 0.22 -10.70 -1.56
N ALA A 14 -0.18 -11.16 -0.38
CA ALA A 14 0.01 -12.53 0.10
C ALA A 14 -1.33 -13.25 0.15
N GLY A 15 -1.49 -14.31 -0.63
CA GLY A 15 -2.73 -15.07 -0.67
C GLY A 15 -2.80 -15.98 -1.88
N ARG A 16 -3.95 -16.61 -2.08
CA ARG A 16 -4.16 -17.49 -3.22
C ARG A 16 -4.33 -16.66 -4.49
N VAL A 17 -3.49 -16.92 -5.49
CA VAL A 17 -3.69 -16.40 -6.85
C VAL A 17 -4.32 -17.52 -7.69
N PHE A 18 -5.56 -17.33 -8.11
CA PHE A 18 -6.23 -18.25 -9.03
C PHE A 18 -5.57 -18.18 -10.42
N LYS A 19 -5.56 -19.31 -11.13
CA LYS A 19 -4.80 -19.49 -12.38
C LYS A 19 -5.18 -18.45 -13.44
N GLU A 20 -6.46 -18.09 -13.51
CA GLU A 20 -7.02 -17.11 -14.44
C GLU A 20 -6.48 -15.70 -14.21
N ARG A 21 -5.92 -15.43 -13.02
CA ARG A 21 -5.39 -14.13 -12.62
C ARG A 21 -3.87 -14.08 -12.58
N GLU A 22 -3.20 -15.23 -12.68
CA GLU A 22 -1.77 -15.34 -12.49
C GLU A 22 -0.99 -14.43 -13.45
N GLU A 23 -1.36 -14.44 -14.73
CA GLU A 23 -0.70 -13.63 -15.75
C GLU A 23 -0.87 -12.12 -15.49
N GLY A 24 -2.09 -11.67 -15.19
CA GLY A 24 -2.38 -10.28 -14.87
C GLY A 24 -1.63 -9.78 -13.63
N CYS A 25 -1.69 -10.55 -12.53
CA CYS A 25 -0.94 -10.24 -11.31
C CYS A 25 0.57 -10.21 -11.56
N ARG A 26 1.12 -11.20 -12.27
CA ARG A 26 2.56 -11.27 -12.57
C ARG A 26 3.00 -10.10 -13.44
N SER A 27 2.24 -9.79 -14.49
CA SER A 27 2.52 -8.66 -15.38
C SER A 27 2.47 -7.33 -14.62
N GLY A 28 1.48 -7.14 -13.74
CA GLY A 28 1.36 -5.95 -12.90
C GLY A 28 2.54 -5.75 -11.95
N VAL A 29 2.98 -6.82 -11.27
CA VAL A 29 4.17 -6.79 -10.39
C VAL A 29 5.44 -6.49 -11.19
N VAL A 30 5.63 -7.11 -12.37
CA VAL A 30 6.77 -6.82 -13.25
C VAL A 30 6.76 -5.36 -13.71
N LYS A 31 5.59 -4.85 -14.13
CA LYS A 31 5.42 -3.45 -14.53
C LYS A 31 5.75 -2.48 -13.40
N ALA A 32 5.28 -2.76 -12.18
CA ALA A 32 5.57 -1.94 -11.01
C ALA A 32 7.07 -1.90 -10.69
N ALA A 33 7.73 -3.07 -10.67
CA ALA A 33 9.17 -3.16 -10.46
C ALA A 33 9.96 -2.40 -11.53
N LEU A 34 9.62 -2.58 -12.80
CA LEU A 34 10.30 -1.90 -13.91
C LEU A 34 10.12 -0.38 -13.89
N ARG A 35 8.93 0.11 -13.49
CA ARG A 35 8.66 1.55 -13.39
C ARG A 35 9.47 2.20 -12.26
N GLY A 36 9.45 1.61 -11.07
CA GLY A 36 10.26 2.11 -9.95
C GLY A 36 11.77 1.99 -10.24
N HIS A 37 12.22 0.87 -10.81
CA HIS A 37 13.64 0.68 -11.15
C HIS A 37 14.15 1.70 -12.17
N ARG A 38 13.35 2.04 -13.18
CA ARG A 38 13.71 3.06 -14.17
C ARG A 38 13.99 4.42 -13.53
N LEU A 39 13.22 4.82 -12.51
CA LEU A 39 13.48 6.07 -11.79
C LEU A 39 14.82 6.01 -11.06
N LEU A 40 15.14 4.87 -10.43
CA LEU A 40 16.44 4.67 -9.78
C LEU A 40 17.60 4.70 -10.77
N GLU A 41 17.47 4.07 -11.95
CA GLU A 41 18.48 4.10 -13.02
C GLU A 41 18.75 5.53 -13.53
N GLN A 42 17.73 6.39 -13.47
CA GLN A 42 17.82 7.80 -13.85
C GLN A 42 18.35 8.70 -12.72
N GLY A 43 18.75 8.14 -11.58
CA GLY A 43 19.24 8.88 -10.42
C GLY A 43 18.15 9.47 -9.53
N GLY A 44 16.91 9.00 -9.67
CA GLY A 44 15.81 9.34 -8.76
C GLY A 44 16.00 8.73 -7.37
N THR A 45 15.21 9.21 -6.40
CA THR A 45 15.31 8.79 -5.01
C THR A 45 14.61 7.46 -4.75
N ALA A 46 14.97 6.77 -3.66
CA ALA A 46 14.27 5.57 -3.21
C ALA A 46 12.77 5.88 -2.96
N LEU A 47 12.48 7.05 -2.42
CA LEU A 47 11.12 7.52 -2.14
C LEU A 47 10.27 7.65 -3.41
N ASP A 48 10.82 8.27 -4.47
CA ASP A 48 10.12 8.38 -5.76
C ASP A 48 9.86 7.01 -6.40
N ALA A 49 10.83 6.10 -6.28
CA ALA A 49 10.75 4.77 -6.84
C ALA A 49 9.65 3.91 -6.20
N VAL A 50 9.53 3.94 -4.86
CA VAL A 50 8.48 3.19 -4.16
C VAL A 50 7.10 3.80 -4.37
N GLU A 51 6.98 5.13 -4.44
CA GLU A 51 5.71 5.79 -4.79
C GLU A 51 5.25 5.35 -6.18
N GLU A 52 6.10 5.44 -7.22
CA GLU A 52 5.69 5.09 -8.59
C GLU A 52 5.35 3.60 -8.74
N ALA A 53 6.09 2.73 -8.06
CA ALA A 53 5.81 1.30 -8.09
C ALA A 53 4.42 0.99 -7.49
N VAL A 54 4.12 1.52 -6.30
CA VAL A 54 2.83 1.32 -5.64
C VAL A 54 1.70 2.01 -6.40
N ARG A 55 1.90 3.25 -6.86
CA ARG A 55 0.93 3.98 -7.68
C ARG A 55 0.56 3.21 -8.95
N SER A 56 1.54 2.58 -9.61
CA SER A 56 1.28 1.74 -10.78
C SER A 56 0.42 0.50 -10.47
N MET A 57 0.47 -0.01 -9.23
CA MET A 57 -0.39 -1.11 -8.79
C MET A 57 -1.77 -0.62 -8.32
N GLU A 58 -1.87 0.58 -7.73
CA GLU A 58 -3.15 1.24 -7.43
C GLU A 58 -3.96 1.56 -8.71
N ASP A 59 -3.27 1.83 -9.82
CA ASP A 59 -3.89 2.05 -11.13
C ASP A 59 -4.29 0.72 -11.83
N ASP A 60 -3.90 -0.44 -11.29
CA ASP A 60 -4.08 -1.74 -11.93
C ASP A 60 -5.17 -2.58 -11.23
N PRO A 61 -6.32 -2.86 -11.91
CA PRO A 61 -7.50 -3.48 -11.31
C PRO A 61 -7.28 -4.92 -10.83
N HIS A 62 -6.11 -5.51 -11.07
CA HIS A 62 -5.76 -6.82 -10.51
C HIS A 62 -5.40 -6.73 -9.02
N PHE A 63 -5.03 -5.57 -8.48
CA PHE A 63 -4.58 -5.47 -7.10
C PHE A 63 -5.65 -4.90 -6.17
N ASN A 64 -5.53 -5.23 -4.88
CA ASN A 64 -6.43 -4.71 -3.85
C ASN A 64 -5.87 -3.40 -3.29
N ALA A 65 -5.75 -2.39 -4.14
CA ALA A 65 -5.37 -1.03 -3.79
C ALA A 65 -5.84 -0.09 -4.89
N GLY A 66 -6.19 1.17 -4.58
CA GLY A 66 -6.72 2.10 -5.57
C GLY A 66 -7.92 1.52 -6.32
N CYS A 67 -7.87 1.53 -7.66
CA CYS A 67 -8.82 0.81 -8.51
C CYS A 67 -8.63 -0.70 -8.40
N GLY A 68 -9.68 -1.42 -8.02
CA GLY A 68 -9.61 -2.87 -7.73
C GLY A 68 -9.63 -3.22 -6.25
N SER A 69 -9.66 -2.19 -5.38
CA SER A 69 -9.88 -2.36 -3.94
C SER A 69 -11.14 -3.17 -3.64
N VAL A 70 -11.07 -4.00 -2.60
CA VAL A 70 -12.22 -4.73 -2.06
C VAL A 70 -13.22 -3.78 -1.41
N LEU A 71 -14.47 -4.25 -1.30
CA LEU A 71 -15.56 -3.47 -0.74
C LEU A 71 -15.78 -3.80 0.75
N ASN A 72 -16.12 -2.77 1.53
CA ASN A 72 -16.56 -2.91 2.92
C ASN A 72 -17.99 -3.47 3.02
N GLU A 73 -18.52 -3.63 4.23
CA GLU A 73 -19.88 -4.14 4.47
C GLU A 73 -21.01 -3.34 3.80
N LYS A 74 -20.74 -2.08 3.42
CA LYS A 74 -21.69 -1.18 2.72
C LYS A 74 -21.54 -1.21 1.20
N GLY A 75 -20.58 -1.96 0.68
CA GLY A 75 -20.29 -2.00 -0.75
C GLY A 75 -19.43 -0.83 -1.22
N GLU A 76 -18.76 -0.14 -0.30
CA GLU A 76 -17.95 1.04 -0.56
C GLU A 76 -16.44 0.73 -0.52
N VAL A 77 -15.65 1.53 -1.22
CA VAL A 77 -14.17 1.45 -1.21
C VAL A 77 -13.61 2.37 -0.13
N GLU A 78 -12.86 1.80 0.81
CA GLU A 78 -12.08 2.53 1.82
C GLU A 78 -10.64 2.04 1.78
N MET A 79 -9.68 2.95 1.62
CA MET A 79 -8.28 2.59 1.40
C MET A 79 -7.36 3.13 2.50
N ASP A 80 -6.28 2.40 2.73
CA ASP A 80 -5.20 2.75 3.65
C ASP A 80 -3.87 2.77 2.88
N ALA A 81 -2.98 3.71 3.18
CA ALA A 81 -1.64 3.77 2.59
C ALA A 81 -0.62 4.40 3.54
N ILE A 82 0.65 4.00 3.40
CA ILE A 82 1.82 4.56 4.10
C ILE A 82 2.99 4.70 3.13
N ILE A 83 3.78 5.76 3.32
CA ILE A 83 5.10 5.93 2.72
C ILE A 83 6.08 6.46 3.77
N MET A 84 7.34 6.02 3.71
CA MET A 84 8.38 6.42 4.66
C MET A 84 9.75 6.57 3.98
N ASP A 85 10.45 7.65 4.29
CA ASP A 85 11.84 7.93 3.92
C ASP A 85 12.77 7.52 5.07
N GLY A 86 13.70 6.60 4.81
CA GLY A 86 14.66 6.10 5.77
C GLY A 86 15.75 7.10 6.16
N LYS A 87 15.95 8.18 5.39
CA LYS A 87 17.00 9.18 5.66
C LYS A 87 16.76 9.96 6.94
N ASN A 88 15.52 10.29 7.21
CA ASN A 88 15.10 11.15 8.33
C ASN A 88 13.84 10.65 9.04
N LEU A 89 13.40 9.43 8.71
CA LEU A 89 12.18 8.80 9.23
C LEU A 89 10.90 9.58 8.91
N ALA A 90 10.95 10.51 7.95
CA ALA A 90 9.76 11.22 7.50
C ALA A 90 8.74 10.20 6.99
N SER A 91 7.52 10.31 7.51
CA SER A 91 6.46 9.34 7.28
C SER A 91 5.17 10.06 6.94
N GLY A 92 4.40 9.47 6.03
CA GLY A 92 3.05 9.92 5.72
C GLY A 92 2.14 8.74 5.53
N ALA A 93 0.93 8.86 6.07
CA ALA A 93 -0.07 7.81 6.02
C ALA A 93 -1.47 8.40 5.89
N VAL A 94 -2.35 7.61 5.28
CA VAL A 94 -3.78 7.85 5.29
C VAL A 94 -4.56 6.59 5.58
N SER A 95 -5.72 6.72 6.22
CA SER A 95 -6.62 5.60 6.46
C SER A 95 -8.08 5.91 6.18
N ALA A 96 -8.83 4.87 5.81
CA ALA A 96 -10.24 4.93 5.45
C ALA A 96 -10.56 6.04 4.44
N VAL A 97 -9.66 6.30 3.49
CA VAL A 97 -9.89 7.32 2.45
C VAL A 97 -10.77 6.76 1.35
N LYS A 98 -11.69 7.59 0.87
CA LYS A 98 -12.60 7.29 -0.25
C LYS A 98 -12.41 8.30 -1.38
N CYS A 99 -12.82 7.91 -2.58
CA CYS A 99 -12.88 8.80 -3.75
C CYS A 99 -11.53 9.42 -4.17
N VAL A 100 -10.42 8.71 -3.92
CA VAL A 100 -9.06 9.11 -4.33
C VAL A 100 -8.44 7.96 -5.12
N ALA A 101 -7.96 8.23 -6.34
CA ALA A 101 -7.39 7.18 -7.20
C ALA A 101 -6.12 6.55 -6.61
N ASN A 102 -5.26 7.39 -6.03
CA ASN A 102 -3.94 6.97 -5.54
C ASN A 102 -3.72 7.38 -4.07
N PRO A 103 -4.16 6.56 -3.10
CA PRO A 103 -3.89 6.77 -1.68
C PRO A 103 -2.40 6.99 -1.34
N ILE A 104 -1.47 6.32 -2.04
CA ILE A 104 -0.04 6.48 -1.77
C ILE A 104 0.46 7.90 -2.04
N LYS A 105 -0.07 8.57 -3.07
CA LYS A 105 0.27 9.97 -3.35
C LYS A 105 -0.24 10.89 -2.26
N LEU A 106 -1.45 10.63 -1.76
CA LEU A 106 -2.02 11.39 -0.66
C LEU A 106 -1.20 11.20 0.62
N ALA A 107 -0.76 9.97 0.91
CA ALA A 107 0.16 9.69 2.02
C ALA A 107 1.48 10.48 1.90
N ARG A 108 2.09 10.53 0.70
CA ARG A 108 3.28 11.36 0.46
C ARG A 108 3.02 12.86 0.68
N LEU A 109 1.87 13.36 0.26
CA LEU A 109 1.51 14.76 0.51
C LEU A 109 1.28 15.05 2.00
N VAL A 110 0.76 14.10 2.78
CA VAL A 110 0.69 14.24 4.25
C VAL A 110 2.10 14.45 4.82
N MET A 111 3.06 13.61 4.41
CA MET A 111 4.46 13.69 4.83
C MET A 111 5.12 15.04 4.47
N GLU A 112 4.92 15.52 3.24
CA GLU A 112 5.66 16.68 2.71
C GLU A 112 4.98 18.03 2.97
N LYS A 113 3.65 18.06 3.13
CA LYS A 113 2.87 19.31 3.20
C LYS A 113 2.26 19.56 4.57
N THR A 114 2.48 18.68 5.54
CA THR A 114 1.96 18.84 6.91
C THR A 114 3.04 18.58 7.95
N LYS A 115 2.75 18.89 9.22
CA LYS A 115 3.58 18.48 10.37
C LYS A 115 3.09 17.17 10.98
N HIS A 116 2.12 16.51 10.36
CA HIS A 116 1.44 15.33 10.86
C HIS A 116 1.84 14.12 10.01
N LEU A 117 1.77 12.93 10.62
CA LEU A 117 2.20 11.70 9.95
C LEU A 117 1.01 10.91 9.40
N LEU A 118 -0.19 11.11 9.93
CA LEU A 118 -1.37 10.32 9.57
C LEU A 118 -2.62 11.18 9.57
N LEU A 119 -3.40 11.12 8.47
CA LEU A 119 -4.76 11.67 8.39
C LEU A 119 -5.76 10.55 8.11
N THR A 120 -7.00 10.70 8.56
CA THR A 120 -8.02 9.64 8.41
C THR A 120 -9.34 10.17 7.88
N GLY A 121 -10.06 9.31 7.15
CA GLY A 121 -11.44 9.50 6.72
C GLY A 121 -11.70 10.88 6.14
N HIS A 122 -12.72 11.56 6.68
CA HIS A 122 -13.14 12.87 6.20
C HIS A 122 -12.04 13.94 6.26
N GLY A 123 -11.18 13.92 7.28
CA GLY A 123 -10.07 14.88 7.40
C GLY A 123 -9.04 14.71 6.29
N ALA A 124 -8.71 13.46 5.95
CA ALA A 124 -7.82 13.15 4.83
C ALA A 124 -8.43 13.57 3.48
N GLN A 125 -9.75 13.44 3.30
CA GLN A 125 -10.45 13.90 2.09
C GLN A 125 -10.45 15.42 1.94
N LEU A 126 -10.70 16.15 3.04
CA LEU A 126 -10.58 17.61 3.05
C LEU A 126 -9.17 18.06 2.68
N PHE A 127 -8.17 17.39 3.25
CA PHE A 127 -6.78 17.64 2.91
C PHE A 127 -6.48 17.34 1.43
N ALA A 128 -6.94 16.20 0.90
CA ALA A 128 -6.78 15.82 -0.51
C ALA A 128 -7.29 16.92 -1.45
N ARG A 129 -8.49 17.46 -1.17
CA ARG A 129 -9.04 18.60 -1.92
C ARG A 129 -8.18 19.86 -1.78
N ALA A 130 -7.72 20.18 -0.58
CA ALA A 130 -6.90 21.37 -0.32
C ALA A 130 -5.54 21.33 -1.04
N VAL A 131 -4.96 20.14 -1.23
CA VAL A 131 -3.68 19.96 -1.96
C VAL A 131 -3.87 19.63 -3.44
N GLY A 132 -5.10 19.70 -3.96
CA GLY A 132 -5.38 19.56 -5.39
C GLY A 132 -5.43 18.12 -5.91
N ILE A 133 -5.61 17.11 -5.05
CA ILE A 133 -5.91 15.75 -5.51
C ILE A 133 -7.37 15.71 -6.02
N PRO A 134 -7.61 15.29 -7.27
CA PRO A 134 -8.95 15.18 -7.80
C PRO A 134 -9.75 14.11 -7.07
N GLU A 135 -11.01 14.45 -6.76
CA GLU A 135 -11.98 13.46 -6.30
C GLU A 135 -12.42 12.62 -7.52
N VAL A 136 -12.38 11.29 -7.38
CA VAL A 136 -12.84 10.37 -8.42
C VAL A 136 -14.16 9.72 -8.00
N PRO A 137 -15.12 9.54 -8.92
CA PRO A 137 -16.34 8.79 -8.62
C PRO A 137 -16.00 7.39 -8.11
N GLU A 138 -16.66 6.97 -7.04
CA GLU A 138 -16.40 5.68 -6.38
C GLU A 138 -16.50 4.49 -7.36
N GLU A 139 -17.46 4.53 -8.28
CA GLU A 139 -17.63 3.52 -9.33
C GLU A 139 -16.37 3.32 -10.20
N LYS A 140 -15.48 4.30 -10.32
CA LYS A 140 -14.20 4.14 -11.03
C LYS A 140 -13.19 3.29 -10.27
N LEU A 141 -13.37 3.13 -8.96
CA LEU A 141 -12.51 2.31 -8.09
C LEU A 141 -13.05 0.87 -7.97
N ILE A 142 -14.35 0.69 -8.22
CA ILE A 142 -15.04 -0.60 -8.12
C ILE A 142 -14.88 -1.37 -9.44
N THR A 143 -14.42 -2.61 -9.33
CA THR A 143 -14.38 -3.57 -10.44
C THR A 143 -15.51 -4.57 -10.34
N GLU A 144 -15.88 -5.22 -11.45
CA GLU A 144 -16.89 -6.29 -11.41
C GLU A 144 -16.49 -7.40 -10.43
N ARG A 145 -15.20 -7.76 -10.40
CA ARG A 145 -14.68 -8.72 -9.43
C ARG A 145 -14.91 -8.30 -7.97
N SER A 146 -14.63 -7.04 -7.63
CA SER A 146 -14.86 -6.54 -6.26
C SER A 146 -16.34 -6.57 -5.90
N ARG A 147 -17.22 -6.27 -6.87
CA ARG A 147 -18.68 -6.30 -6.75
C ARG A 147 -19.21 -7.72 -6.58
N GLU A 148 -18.74 -8.67 -7.38
CA GLU A 148 -19.10 -10.09 -7.27
C GLU A 148 -18.67 -10.69 -5.93
N ARG A 149 -17.45 -10.38 -5.46
CA ARG A 149 -16.97 -10.80 -4.14
C ARG A 149 -17.86 -10.26 -3.03
N TRP A 150 -18.22 -8.99 -3.11
CA TRP A 150 -19.11 -8.37 -2.13
C TRP A 150 -20.51 -9.01 -2.15
N LYS A 151 -21.11 -9.22 -3.32
CA LYS A 151 -22.41 -9.91 -3.44
C LYS A 151 -22.40 -11.31 -2.80
N LYS A 152 -21.32 -12.07 -3.01
CA LYS A 152 -21.15 -13.39 -2.37
C LYS A 152 -21.11 -13.31 -0.84
N ASN A 153 -20.52 -12.26 -0.26
CA ASN A 153 -20.52 -12.05 1.20
C ASN A 153 -21.90 -11.67 1.77
N LEU A 154 -22.88 -11.35 0.93
CA LEU A 154 -24.26 -11.06 1.36
C LEU A 154 -25.16 -12.30 1.33
N GLU A 155 -24.69 -13.42 0.78
CA GLU A 155 -25.45 -14.66 0.74
C GLU A 155 -25.63 -15.21 2.16
N PRO A 156 -26.81 -15.78 2.52
CA PRO A 156 -27.10 -16.23 3.88
C PRO A 156 -26.13 -17.26 4.46
N ASP A 157 -25.59 -18.12 3.61
CA ASP A 157 -24.65 -19.20 3.99
C ASP A 157 -23.18 -18.80 3.77
N SER A 158 -22.91 -17.52 3.46
CA SER A 158 -21.56 -17.05 3.23
C SER A 158 -20.75 -17.01 4.54
N ASN A 159 -19.46 -17.28 4.42
CA ASN A 159 -18.49 -17.04 5.50
C ASN A 159 -17.53 -15.91 5.07
N PRO A 160 -17.81 -14.65 5.44
CA PRO A 160 -16.95 -13.52 5.08
C PRO A 160 -15.49 -13.70 5.50
N GLU A 161 -15.21 -14.39 6.62
CA GLU A 161 -13.84 -14.64 7.09
C GLU A 161 -13.04 -15.50 6.11
N GLU A 162 -13.68 -16.35 5.31
CA GLU A 162 -12.99 -17.14 4.28
C GLU A 162 -12.50 -16.25 3.14
N PHE A 163 -13.31 -15.28 2.72
CA PHE A 163 -12.94 -14.30 1.69
C PHE A 163 -11.90 -13.29 2.17
N GLN A 164 -11.75 -13.12 3.49
CA GLN A 164 -10.71 -12.29 4.10
C GLN A 164 -9.31 -12.95 4.06
N LYS A 165 -9.20 -14.22 3.64
CA LYS A 165 -7.91 -14.91 3.45
C LYS A 165 -7.24 -14.56 2.11
N ASP A 166 -8.00 -14.05 1.15
CA ASP A 166 -7.53 -13.59 -0.15
C ASP A 166 -7.03 -12.15 -0.06
N LEU A 167 -5.84 -11.96 0.51
CA LEU A 167 -5.28 -10.65 0.81
C LEU A 167 -4.44 -10.12 -0.36
N GLY A 168 -4.62 -8.84 -0.71
CA GLY A 168 -4.04 -8.24 -1.91
C GLY A 168 -3.32 -6.91 -1.68
N THR A 169 -2.84 -6.65 -0.47
CA THR A 169 -2.08 -5.43 -0.13
C THR A 169 -0.82 -5.35 -1.00
N VAL A 170 -0.62 -4.21 -1.64
CA VAL A 170 0.55 -3.98 -2.48
C VAL A 170 1.59 -3.17 -1.74
N GLY A 171 2.84 -3.32 -2.13
CA GLY A 171 3.91 -2.55 -1.51
C GLY A 171 5.24 -2.66 -2.22
N ALA A 172 6.15 -1.78 -1.85
CA ALA A 172 7.48 -1.66 -2.42
C ALA A 172 8.49 -1.20 -1.36
N VAL A 173 9.73 -1.67 -1.51
CA VAL A 173 10.91 -1.15 -0.82
C VAL A 173 12.00 -0.89 -1.83
N ALA A 174 12.81 0.16 -1.62
CA ALA A 174 13.91 0.49 -2.51
C ALA A 174 15.14 0.98 -1.75
N ILE A 175 16.29 0.84 -2.38
CA ILE A 175 17.54 1.53 -2.06
C ILE A 175 18.04 2.27 -3.30
N ASP A 176 18.38 3.55 -3.16
CA ASP A 176 18.89 4.37 -4.26
C ASP A 176 20.42 4.38 -4.36
N SER A 177 20.94 5.12 -5.35
CA SER A 177 22.39 5.16 -5.62
C SER A 177 23.21 5.88 -4.54
N GLU A 178 22.55 6.66 -3.67
CA GLU A 178 23.15 7.32 -2.51
C GLU A 178 23.07 6.45 -1.25
N GLY A 179 22.36 5.32 -1.31
CA GLY A 179 22.16 4.42 -0.20
C GLY A 179 20.98 4.79 0.71
N ASN A 180 20.10 5.70 0.29
CA ASN A 180 18.86 5.95 1.05
C ASN A 180 17.86 4.83 0.77
N VAL A 181 17.12 4.44 1.80
CA VAL A 181 16.06 3.44 1.71
C VAL A 181 14.68 4.06 1.89
N ALA A 182 13.66 3.47 1.28
CA ALA A 182 12.28 3.89 1.45
C ALA A 182 11.33 2.70 1.36
N CYS A 183 10.13 2.86 1.91
CA CYS A 183 9.03 1.89 1.74
C CYS A 183 7.71 2.60 1.40
N ALA A 184 6.83 1.89 0.68
CA ALA A 184 5.47 2.30 0.40
C ALA A 184 4.54 1.08 0.45
N THR A 185 3.36 1.22 1.05
CA THR A 185 2.35 0.14 1.15
C THR A 185 0.96 0.74 0.95
N SER A 186 0.08 0.07 0.20
CA SER A 186 -1.29 0.52 -0.07
C SER A 186 -2.27 -0.65 -0.13
N THR A 187 -3.51 -0.45 0.36
CA THR A 187 -4.52 -1.51 0.41
C THR A 187 -5.95 -0.97 0.39
N GLY A 188 -6.87 -1.76 -0.16
CA GLY A 188 -8.32 -1.65 0.09
C GLY A 188 -8.75 -2.34 1.40
N GLY A 189 -7.85 -3.08 2.05
CA GLY A 189 -8.11 -3.79 3.30
C GLY A 189 -8.76 -5.15 3.10
N LEU A 190 -9.64 -5.54 4.04
CA LEU A 190 -10.33 -6.83 4.03
C LEU A 190 -11.69 -6.74 3.33
N SER A 191 -12.04 -7.80 2.60
CA SER A 191 -13.39 -7.91 2.02
C SER A 191 -14.43 -7.97 3.14
N ASN A 192 -15.54 -7.25 2.98
CA ASN A 192 -16.61 -7.15 3.97
C ASN A 192 -16.14 -6.63 5.34
N LYS A 193 -15.07 -5.83 5.37
CA LYS A 193 -14.64 -5.15 6.60
C LYS A 193 -15.75 -4.24 7.10
N LEU A 194 -15.79 -4.02 8.43
CA LEU A 194 -16.61 -2.96 9.02
C LEU A 194 -16.22 -1.61 8.42
N THR A 195 -17.21 -0.73 8.26
CA THR A 195 -16.98 0.64 7.80
C THR A 195 -15.97 1.34 8.71
N GLY A 196 -14.93 1.94 8.13
CA GLY A 196 -13.87 2.62 8.88
C GLY A 196 -12.85 1.69 9.54
N ARG A 197 -12.87 0.37 9.29
CA ARG A 197 -11.79 -0.53 9.73
C ARG A 197 -10.47 -0.13 9.07
N VAL A 198 -9.47 0.14 9.89
CA VAL A 198 -8.09 0.44 9.50
C VAL A 198 -7.21 -0.78 9.70
N GLY A 199 -6.42 -1.14 8.69
CA GLY A 199 -5.46 -2.24 8.76
C GLY A 199 -4.05 -1.82 9.19
N ASP A 200 -3.11 -2.76 9.08
CA ASP A 200 -1.68 -2.54 9.34
C ASP A 200 -1.06 -1.47 8.44
N THR A 201 -1.56 -1.34 7.22
CA THR A 201 -0.97 -0.50 6.18
C THR A 201 -0.80 0.95 6.62
N ALA A 202 -1.78 1.58 7.26
CA ALA A 202 -1.63 2.96 7.73
C ALA A 202 -0.80 3.09 9.02
N CYS A 203 -0.42 1.99 9.66
CA CYS A 203 0.29 1.98 10.94
C CYS A 203 1.80 1.88 10.72
N ILE A 204 2.52 2.96 11.03
CA ILE A 204 3.98 3.03 10.97
C ILE A 204 4.60 1.91 11.81
N GLY A 205 5.54 1.17 11.22
CA GLY A 205 6.18 0.01 11.86
C GLY A 205 5.40 -1.29 11.71
N SER A 206 4.13 -1.24 11.32
CA SER A 206 3.33 -2.43 11.02
C SER A 206 3.32 -2.68 9.52
N GLY A 207 2.63 -1.84 8.73
CA GLY A 207 2.49 -1.97 7.28
C GLY A 207 3.75 -1.68 6.48
N GLY A 208 4.61 -0.82 7.02
CA GLY A 208 5.89 -0.44 6.42
C GLY A 208 6.79 0.28 7.41
N TYR A 209 8.10 0.15 7.20
CA TYR A 209 9.12 0.87 7.97
C TYR A 209 10.41 0.99 7.16
N ALA A 210 11.08 2.14 7.22
CA ALA A 210 12.35 2.39 6.54
C ALA A 210 13.29 3.19 7.45
N ASP A 211 14.56 2.78 7.51
CA ASP A 211 15.62 3.44 8.28
C ASP A 211 16.97 3.21 7.59
N ASN A 212 17.67 4.28 7.19
CA ASN A 212 18.98 4.20 6.55
C ASN A 212 20.05 3.48 7.42
N CYS A 213 19.86 3.42 8.73
CA CYS A 213 20.76 2.68 9.63
C CYS A 213 20.60 1.16 9.53
N CYS A 214 19.52 0.68 8.90
CA CYS A 214 19.19 -0.75 8.88
C CYS A 214 18.70 -1.23 7.50
N GLY A 215 17.58 -0.71 7.02
CA GLY A 215 16.91 -1.21 5.81
C GLY A 215 15.47 -0.73 5.70
N ALA A 216 14.68 -1.40 4.84
CA ALA A 216 13.28 -1.10 4.66
C ALA A 216 12.44 -2.38 4.51
N ALA A 217 11.21 -2.33 5.03
CA ALA A 217 10.25 -3.43 4.97
C ALA A 217 8.86 -2.89 4.56
N SER A 218 8.12 -3.71 3.80
CA SER A 218 6.72 -3.53 3.44
C SER A 218 6.01 -4.86 3.66
N THR A 219 4.87 -4.85 4.34
CA THR A 219 4.18 -6.08 4.74
C THR A 219 2.85 -6.27 4.03
N THR A 220 2.44 -7.52 3.92
CA THR A 220 1.12 -7.93 3.46
C THR A 220 0.70 -9.17 4.22
N GLY A 221 -0.60 -9.33 4.46
CA GLY A 221 -1.12 -10.45 5.24
C GLY A 221 -2.36 -10.03 6.02
N HIS A 222 -2.66 -10.79 7.07
CA HIS A 222 -3.76 -10.47 7.98
C HIS A 222 -3.37 -9.27 8.86
N GLY A 223 -3.95 -8.10 8.56
CA GLY A 223 -3.53 -6.83 9.14
C GLY A 223 -3.54 -6.81 10.68
N GLU A 224 -4.54 -7.42 11.31
CA GLU A 224 -4.65 -7.50 12.77
C GLU A 224 -3.50 -8.31 13.38
N SER A 225 -3.01 -9.36 12.69
CA SER A 225 -1.84 -10.11 13.14
C SER A 225 -0.55 -9.29 12.97
N ILE A 226 -0.41 -8.59 11.85
CA ILE A 226 0.74 -7.74 11.54
C ILE A 226 0.88 -6.62 12.58
N MET A 227 -0.24 -5.96 12.93
CA MET A 227 -0.27 -4.90 13.94
C MET A 227 0.08 -5.38 15.34
N LYS A 228 -0.40 -6.57 15.74
CA LYS A 228 -0.13 -7.14 17.07
C LYS A 228 1.36 -7.34 17.35
N VAL A 229 2.16 -7.57 16.31
CA VAL A 229 3.60 -7.83 16.42
C VAL A 229 4.47 -6.72 15.85
N VAL A 230 3.87 -5.66 15.29
CA VAL A 230 4.57 -4.52 14.68
C VAL A 230 5.59 -5.01 13.64
N LEU A 231 5.11 -5.83 12.70
CA LEU A 231 5.94 -6.74 11.91
C LEU A 231 7.06 -6.06 11.11
N ALA A 232 6.80 -4.96 10.42
CA ALA A 232 7.82 -4.29 9.62
C ALA A 232 9.00 -3.80 10.49
N ARG A 233 8.72 -3.19 11.65
CA ARG A 233 9.76 -2.74 12.58
C ARG A 233 10.47 -3.93 13.24
N LEU A 234 9.75 -5.01 13.53
CA LEU A 234 10.32 -6.23 14.11
C LEU A 234 11.32 -6.90 13.14
N VAL A 235 11.04 -6.90 11.83
CA VAL A 235 11.99 -7.35 10.81
C VAL A 235 13.28 -6.53 10.87
N LEU A 236 13.17 -5.20 10.88
CA LEU A 236 14.36 -4.34 10.99
C LEU A 236 15.09 -4.53 12.32
N TYR A 237 14.37 -4.80 13.41
CA TYR A 237 14.99 -5.08 14.71
C TYR A 237 15.90 -6.31 14.61
N HIS A 238 15.45 -7.35 13.92
CA HIS A 238 16.25 -8.55 13.71
C HIS A 238 17.45 -8.31 12.78
N MET A 239 17.30 -7.49 11.74
CA MET A 239 18.42 -7.06 10.89
C MET A 239 19.47 -6.25 11.70
N GLU A 240 19.04 -5.38 12.62
CA GLU A 240 19.92 -4.65 13.55
C GLU A 240 20.73 -5.59 14.45
N GLN A 241 20.20 -6.79 14.75
CA GLN A 241 20.91 -7.82 15.51
C GLN A 241 21.85 -8.70 14.65
N GLY A 242 21.96 -8.44 13.35
CA GLY A 242 22.85 -9.16 12.44
C GLY A 242 22.28 -10.46 11.86
N MET A 243 20.95 -10.60 11.83
CA MET A 243 20.26 -11.66 11.06
C MET A 243 19.99 -11.25 9.60
#